data_AF-A0A382IUW6-F1
#
_entry.id   AF-A0A382IUW6-F1
#
_cell.length_a   1.000
_cell.length_b   1.000
_cell.length_c   1.000
_cell.angle_alpha   90.00
_cell.angle_beta   90.00
_cell.angle_gamma   90.00
#
_symmetry.space_group_name_H-M   'P 1'
#
loop_
_entity.id
_entity.type
_entity.pdbx_description
1 polymer ?
#
loop_
_entity_poly.entity_id
_entity_poly.type
_entity_poly.pdbx_seq_one_letter_code
_entity_poly.pdbx_strand_id
1 'polypeptide(L)'
;ATGTVGSTERATIQLEFSALRSELDRISATTEFNGLKLINGNLASGVSATSHTLIQIGIDSTANSRIDLNTQINLDSIDSTQLAIHNLSVTASAEALTSLDKINSAIGSITASRGKVGAVQNRLTRSIANLSVSVENLTAAESSIRDADIAEEVAELTRNQILVQTATAMVGQANLIPQSVLQLLG
;
A
#
# COMPACT_ATOMS: atom_id res chain seq x y z
N ALA A 1 3.18 22.82 39.06
CA ALA A 1 2.04 22.49 39.94
C ALA A 1 2.44 22.38 41.42
N THR A 2 3.57 21.75 41.77
CA THR A 2 3.99 21.65 43.18
C THR A 2 4.45 23.01 43.72
N GLY A 3 4.00 23.38 44.92
CA GLY A 3 4.25 24.70 45.53
C GLY A 3 5.65 24.92 46.08
N THR A 4 6.51 23.89 46.07
CA THR A 4 7.87 23.93 46.63
C THR A 4 8.93 24.47 45.66
N VAL A 5 8.56 24.71 44.40
CA VAL A 5 9.48 25.16 43.33
C VAL A 5 9.44 26.68 43.20
N GLY A 6 10.62 27.31 43.33
CA GLY A 6 10.82 28.76 43.23
C GLY A 6 10.72 29.29 41.80
N SER A 7 10.75 30.62 41.66
CA SER A 7 10.61 31.30 40.36
C SER A 7 11.80 31.04 39.43
N THR A 8 13.01 30.94 39.97
CA THR A 8 14.24 30.66 39.20
C THR A 8 14.19 29.25 38.61
N GLU A 9 13.85 28.22 39.39
CA GLU A 9 13.75 26.85 38.87
C GLU A 9 12.63 26.72 37.82
N ARG A 10 11.50 27.40 38.02
CA ARG A 10 10.41 27.43 37.03
C ARG A 10 10.83 28.11 35.73
N ALA A 11 11.66 29.15 35.78
CA ALA A 11 12.19 29.79 34.59
C ALA A 11 13.09 28.82 33.80
N THR A 12 13.92 28.02 34.48
CA THR A 12 14.72 26.97 33.82
C THR A 12 13.83 25.88 33.19
N ILE A 13 12.81 25.41 33.90
CA ILE A 13 11.85 24.43 33.35
C ILE A 13 11.10 25.02 32.15
N GLN A 14 10.75 26.31 32.17
CA GLN A 14 10.12 26.97 31.03
C GLN A 14 11.03 27.00 29.79
N LEU A 15 12.35 27.13 29.96
CA LEU A 15 13.30 27.05 28.86
C LEU A 15 13.28 25.65 28.23
N GLU A 16 13.37 24.60 29.04
CA GLU A 16 13.27 23.22 28.56
C GLU A 16 11.93 22.95 27.87
N PHE A 17 10.83 23.40 28.47
CA PHE A 17 9.49 23.28 27.90
C PHE A 17 9.38 23.99 26.55
N SER A 18 10.04 25.14 26.37
CA SER A 18 10.06 25.86 25.10
C SER A 18 10.93 25.17 24.05
N ALA A 19 12.05 24.57 24.46
CA ALA A 19 12.88 23.75 23.58
C ALA A 19 12.14 22.49 23.09
N LEU A 20 11.43 21.78 23.98
CA LEU A 20 10.63 20.61 23.61
C LEU A 20 9.50 20.95 22.64
N ARG A 21 8.85 22.11 22.81
CA ARG A 21 7.84 22.59 21.85
C ARG A 21 8.45 22.90 20.48
N SER A 22 9.61 23.55 20.47
CA SER A 22 10.34 23.83 19.22
C SER A 22 10.74 22.54 18.51
N GLU A 23 11.11 21.51 19.28
CA GLU A 23 11.43 20.19 18.73
C GLU A 23 10.19 19.49 18.13
N LEU A 24 9.02 19.63 18.74
CA LEU A 24 7.76 19.14 18.16
C LEU A 24 7.48 19.81 16.82
N ASP A 25 7.63 21.13 16.72
CA ASP A 25 7.46 21.88 15.47
C ASP A 25 8.48 21.46 14.41
N ARG A 26 9.73 21.23 14.82
CA ARG A 26 10.78 20.71 13.93
C ARG A 26 10.43 19.32 13.40
N ILE A 27 9.97 18.40 14.24
CA ILE A 27 9.53 17.06 13.82
C ILE A 27 8.36 17.17 12.83
N SER A 28 7.39 18.05 13.11
CA SER A 28 6.26 18.31 12.23
C SER A 28 6.69 18.77 10.83
N ALA A 29 7.61 19.74 10.79
CA ALA A 29 8.13 20.31 9.55
C ALA A 29 9.09 19.39 8.79
N THR A 30 9.78 18.47 9.48
CA THR A 30 10.82 17.63 8.85
C THR A 30 10.36 16.23 8.47
N THR A 31 9.32 15.70 9.09
CA THR A 31 8.82 14.34 8.78
C THR A 31 8.23 14.26 7.38
N GLU A 32 8.88 13.50 6.51
CA GLU A 32 8.45 13.30 5.13
C GLU A 32 8.72 11.89 4.64
N PHE A 33 8.00 11.52 3.58
CA PHE A 33 8.27 10.31 2.80
C PHE A 33 8.29 10.68 1.33
N ASN A 34 9.40 10.40 0.65
CA ASN A 34 9.59 10.75 -0.76
C ASN A 34 9.28 12.23 -1.07
N GLY A 35 9.72 13.14 -0.19
CA GLY A 35 9.48 14.59 -0.29
C GLY A 35 8.07 15.06 0.10
N LEU A 36 7.14 14.15 0.39
CA LEU A 36 5.79 14.49 0.87
C LEU A 36 5.81 14.64 2.40
N LYS A 37 5.48 15.84 2.88
CA LYS A 37 5.28 16.08 4.31
C LYS A 37 4.05 15.32 4.80
N LEU A 38 4.21 14.61 5.92
CA LEU A 38 3.17 13.67 6.38
C LEU A 38 2.32 14.20 7.52
N ILE A 39 2.88 15.04 8.39
CA ILE A 39 2.22 15.45 9.65
C ILE A 39 2.06 16.97 9.79
N ASN A 40 2.29 17.72 8.73
CA ASN A 40 2.16 19.18 8.68
C ASN A 40 0.75 19.64 8.19
N GLY A 41 -0.23 18.73 8.14
CA GLY A 41 -1.58 19.01 7.65
C GLY A 41 -1.83 18.68 6.18
N ASN A 42 -0.81 18.27 5.42
CA ASN A 42 -0.99 17.81 4.03
C ASN A 42 -1.91 16.58 3.89
N LEU A 43 -2.09 15.82 4.97
CA LEU A 43 -2.99 14.67 5.05
C LEU A 43 -4.38 15.01 5.62
N ALA A 44 -4.72 16.30 5.79
CA ALA A 44 -6.07 16.71 6.19
C ALA A 44 -7.05 16.49 5.03
N SER A 45 -8.31 16.17 5.34
CA SER A 45 -9.36 15.95 4.33
C SER A 45 -9.85 17.24 3.66
N GLY A 46 -9.53 18.41 4.25
CA GLY A 46 -9.82 19.72 3.70
C GLY A 46 -8.83 20.18 2.62
N VAL A 47 -7.76 19.44 2.37
CA VAL A 47 -6.82 19.70 1.27
C VAL A 47 -7.52 19.39 -0.07
N SER A 48 -7.11 20.04 -1.16
CA SER A 48 -7.67 19.76 -2.49
C SER A 48 -7.56 18.26 -2.82
N ALA A 49 -8.65 17.66 -3.32
CA ALA A 49 -8.70 16.24 -3.69
C ALA A 49 -7.62 15.86 -4.72
N THR A 50 -7.17 16.80 -5.56
CA THR A 50 -6.09 16.60 -6.53
C THR A 50 -4.72 16.40 -5.88
N SER A 51 -4.57 16.85 -4.63
CA SER A 51 -3.33 16.78 -3.85
C SER A 51 -3.41 15.70 -2.77
N HIS A 52 -4.49 14.91 -2.74
CA HIS A 52 -4.60 13.79 -1.82
C HIS A 52 -3.53 12.74 -2.11
N THR A 53 -3.05 12.11 -1.04
CA THR A 53 -2.13 10.99 -1.16
C THR A 53 -2.94 9.72 -1.33
N LEU A 54 -2.93 9.17 -2.55
CA LEU A 54 -3.66 7.96 -2.92
C LEU A 54 -2.70 6.78 -3.01
N ILE A 55 -3.06 5.65 -2.40
CA ILE A 55 -2.37 4.37 -2.58
C ILE A 55 -3.24 3.49 -3.47
N GLN A 56 -2.74 3.16 -4.66
CA GLN A 56 -3.39 2.19 -5.54
C GLN A 56 -3.18 0.77 -4.99
N ILE A 57 -4.27 0.06 -4.73
CA ILE A 57 -4.25 -1.32 -4.21
C ILE A 57 -5.06 -2.30 -5.06
N GLY A 58 -5.88 -1.81 -5.99
CA GLY A 58 -6.62 -2.64 -6.94
C GLY A 58 -6.06 -2.56 -8.35
N ILE A 59 -6.65 -3.34 -9.25
CA ILE A 59 -6.22 -3.44 -10.65
C ILE A 59 -6.91 -2.44 -11.57
N ASP A 60 -8.03 -1.85 -11.15
CA ASP A 60 -8.80 -0.91 -11.97
C ASP A 60 -8.52 0.56 -11.63
N SER A 61 -9.03 1.45 -12.47
CA SER A 61 -8.87 2.90 -12.33
C SER A 61 -9.93 3.56 -11.44
N THR A 62 -10.82 2.78 -10.81
CA THR A 62 -11.92 3.30 -9.99
C THR A 62 -11.42 3.77 -8.62
N ALA A 63 -12.22 4.61 -7.96
CA ALA A 63 -11.91 5.09 -6.61
C ALA A 63 -11.84 3.95 -5.58
N ASN A 64 -12.57 2.85 -5.79
CA ASN A 64 -12.60 1.71 -4.86
C ASN A 64 -11.30 0.91 -4.84
N SER A 65 -10.52 0.98 -5.92
CA SER A 65 -9.18 0.39 -6.03
C SER A 65 -8.08 1.23 -5.38
N ARG A 66 -8.45 2.32 -4.69
CA ARG A 66 -7.51 3.24 -4.04
C ARG A 66 -7.83 3.40 -2.56
N ILE A 67 -6.79 3.57 -1.77
CA ILE A 67 -6.88 4.07 -0.39
C ILE A 67 -6.45 5.53 -0.41
N ASP A 68 -7.38 6.42 -0.10
CA ASP A 68 -7.12 7.84 0.05
C ASP A 68 -6.70 8.14 1.50
N LEU A 69 -5.42 8.42 1.72
CA LEU A 69 -4.90 8.65 3.07
C LEU A 69 -5.49 9.91 3.72
N ASN A 70 -5.80 10.94 2.95
CA ASN A 70 -6.37 12.19 3.45
C ASN A 70 -7.76 11.97 4.04
N THR A 71 -8.60 11.18 3.39
CA THR A 71 -9.93 10.86 3.90
C THR A 71 -9.90 9.88 5.07
N GLN A 72 -9.01 8.89 5.02
CA GLN A 72 -8.96 7.83 6.04
C GLN A 72 -8.28 8.29 7.33
N ILE A 73 -7.17 9.02 7.22
CA ILE A 73 -6.42 9.51 8.37
C ILE A 73 -6.97 10.88 8.81
N ASN A 74 -7.29 11.77 7.86
CA ASN A 74 -7.71 13.15 8.12
C ASN A 74 -6.86 13.78 9.23
N LEU A 75 -5.58 13.97 8.89
CA LEU A 75 -4.56 14.44 9.82
C LEU A 75 -4.29 15.92 9.59
N ASP A 76 -4.80 16.75 10.50
CA ASP A 76 -4.38 18.14 10.62
C ASP A 76 -2.91 18.23 11.05
N SER A 77 -2.32 19.42 10.95
CA SER A 77 -0.92 19.62 11.35
C SER A 77 -0.70 19.27 12.82
N ILE A 78 0.34 18.50 13.10
CA ILE A 78 0.78 18.14 14.45
C ILE A 78 1.89 19.09 14.86
N ASP A 79 1.54 20.36 14.98
CA ASP A 79 2.43 21.43 15.45
C ASP A 79 1.90 22.06 16.76
N SER A 80 2.75 22.86 17.40
CA SER A 80 2.47 23.48 18.68
C SER A 80 1.28 24.46 18.61
N THR A 81 1.00 25.01 17.44
CA THR A 81 -0.11 25.96 17.22
C THR A 81 -1.43 25.21 17.14
N GLN A 82 -1.52 24.19 16.27
CA GLN A 82 -2.71 23.35 16.10
C GLN A 82 -3.05 22.55 17.37
N LEU A 83 -2.04 22.05 18.08
CA LEU A 83 -2.24 21.38 19.37
C LEU A 83 -2.55 22.35 20.53
N ALA A 84 -2.60 23.66 20.26
CA ALA A 84 -2.85 24.72 21.24
C ALA A 84 -1.86 24.72 22.43
N ILE A 85 -0.60 24.34 22.19
CA ILE A 85 0.49 24.31 23.18
C ILE A 85 1.53 25.43 23.00
N HIS A 86 1.45 26.21 21.91
CA HIS A 86 2.41 27.25 21.54
C HIS A 86 2.54 28.40 22.56
N ASN A 87 1.50 28.70 23.33
CA ASN A 87 1.50 29.78 24.33
C ASN A 87 1.43 29.27 25.78
N LEU A 88 1.69 27.98 26.01
CA LEU A 88 1.67 27.42 27.36
C LEU A 88 2.87 27.88 28.18
N SER A 89 2.62 28.10 29.47
CA SER A 89 3.60 28.57 30.43
C SER A 89 3.55 27.72 31.70
N VAL A 90 4.72 27.41 32.24
CA VAL A 90 4.90 26.69 33.52
C VAL A 90 5.57 27.58 34.59
N THR A 91 5.68 28.89 34.32
CA THR A 91 6.33 29.86 35.22
C THR A 91 5.53 30.15 36.49
N ALA A 92 4.22 29.92 36.48
CA ALA A 92 3.35 30.01 37.66
C ALA A 92 2.66 28.67 37.93
N SER A 93 2.31 28.41 39.20
CA SER A 93 1.70 27.12 39.56
C SER A 93 0.34 26.90 38.89
N ALA A 94 -0.48 27.96 38.79
CA ALA A 94 -1.77 27.93 38.11
C ALA A 94 -1.62 27.67 36.60
N GLU A 95 -0.71 28.37 35.92
CA GLU A 95 -0.42 28.18 34.49
C GLU A 95 0.14 26.77 34.20
N ALA A 96 0.92 26.21 35.12
CA ALA A 96 1.41 24.85 34.98
C ALA A 96 0.28 23.81 35.07
N LEU A 97 -0.80 24.07 35.82
CA LEU A 97 -1.97 23.19 35.89
C LEU A 97 -2.80 23.27 34.60
N THR A 98 -3.07 24.48 34.09
CA THR A 98 -3.79 24.65 32.82
C THR A 98 -3.00 24.07 31.64
N SER A 99 -1.67 24.22 31.66
CA SER A 99 -0.78 23.59 30.68
C SER A 99 -0.85 22.07 30.69
N LEU A 100 -0.99 21.46 31.87
CA LEU A 100 -1.15 19.99 32.00
C LEU A 100 -2.41 19.50 31.28
N ASP A 101 -3.56 20.19 31.47
CA ASP A 101 -4.81 19.82 30.81
C ASP A 101 -4.74 19.96 29.28
N LYS A 102 -4.07 21.02 28.81
CA LYS A 102 -3.83 21.23 27.38
C LYS A 102 -2.89 20.19 26.77
N ILE A 103 -1.83 19.80 27.49
CA ILE A 103 -0.92 18.72 27.08
C ILE A 103 -1.67 17.38 27.03
N ASN A 104 -2.51 17.07 28.02
CA ASN A 104 -3.33 15.85 28.00
C ASN A 104 -4.27 15.81 26.79
N SER A 105 -4.89 16.94 26.46
CA SER A 105 -5.73 17.08 25.28
C SER A 105 -4.92 16.85 23.99
N ALA A 106 -3.73 17.45 23.88
CA ALA A 106 -2.83 17.27 22.75
C ALA A 106 -2.36 15.81 22.59
N ILE A 107 -2.00 15.14 23.69
CA ILE A 107 -1.67 13.71 23.71
C ILE A 107 -2.87 12.87 23.22
N GLY A 108 -4.08 13.22 23.63
CA GLY A 108 -5.32 12.61 23.15
C GLY A 108 -5.47 12.72 21.62
N SER A 109 -5.28 13.92 21.06
CA SER A 109 -5.33 14.16 19.61
C SER A 109 -4.26 13.38 18.83
N ILE A 110 -3.02 13.33 19.33
CA ILE A 110 -1.94 12.55 18.72
C ILE A 110 -2.26 11.05 18.78
N THR A 111 -2.79 10.57 19.91
CA THR A 111 -3.15 9.16 20.08
C THR A 111 -4.28 8.76 19.14
N ALA A 112 -5.31 9.60 18.99
CA ALA A 112 -6.38 9.40 18.03
C ALA A 112 -5.84 9.35 16.59
N SER A 113 -4.93 10.26 16.24
CA SER A 113 -4.27 10.29 14.93
C SER A 113 -3.47 9.00 14.66
N ARG A 114 -2.68 8.53 15.64
CA ARG A 114 -1.95 7.25 15.55
C ARG A 114 -2.90 6.05 15.41
N GLY A 115 -4.05 6.08 16.09
CA GLY A 115 -5.09 5.07 15.96
C GLY A 115 -5.61 4.96 14.52
N LYS A 116 -5.88 6.09 13.86
CA LYS A 116 -6.30 6.11 12.46
C LYS A 116 -5.22 5.60 11.51
N VAL A 117 -3.95 5.99 11.72
CA VAL A 117 -2.81 5.44 10.95
C VAL A 117 -2.73 3.92 11.11
N GLY A 118 -2.87 3.40 12.34
CA GLY A 118 -2.89 1.96 12.61
C GLY A 118 -4.06 1.24 11.94
N ALA A 119 -5.24 1.86 11.88
CA ALA A 119 -6.38 1.29 11.16
C ALA A 119 -6.09 1.18 9.64
N VAL A 120 -5.49 2.21 9.03
CA VAL A 120 -5.07 2.17 7.62
C VAL A 120 -3.98 1.13 7.39
N GLN A 121 -3.01 0.99 8.30
CA GLN A 121 -2.00 -0.05 8.24
C GLN A 121 -2.64 -1.45 8.26
N ASN A 122 -3.57 -1.71 9.17
CA ASN A 122 -4.28 -2.99 9.23
C ASN A 122 -5.06 -3.29 7.94
N ARG A 123 -5.69 -2.26 7.37
CA ARG A 123 -6.36 -2.35 6.08
C ARG A 123 -5.38 -2.70 4.97
N LEU A 124 -4.22 -2.04 4.90
CA LEU A 124 -3.16 -2.33 3.92
C LEU A 124 -2.65 -3.76 4.05
N THR A 125 -2.34 -4.24 5.26
CA THR A 125 -1.89 -5.62 5.48
C THR A 125 -2.93 -6.63 5.00
N ARG A 126 -4.22 -6.38 5.27
CA ARG A 126 -5.32 -7.23 4.77
C ARG A 126 -5.46 -7.18 3.26
N SER A 127 -5.35 -5.99 2.66
CA SER A 127 -5.36 -5.83 1.21
C SER A 127 -4.22 -6.60 0.56
N ILE A 128 -3.00 -6.51 1.09
CA ILE A 128 -1.83 -7.27 0.61
C ILE A 128 -2.11 -8.78 0.67
N ALA A 129 -2.61 -9.29 1.80
CA ALA A 129 -2.92 -10.71 1.95
C ALA A 129 -3.95 -11.19 0.91
N ASN A 130 -5.03 -10.42 0.71
CA ASN A 130 -6.04 -10.75 -0.30
C ASN A 130 -5.47 -10.72 -1.73
N LEU A 131 -4.66 -9.70 -2.06
CA LEU A 131 -4.03 -9.58 -3.37
C LEU A 131 -3.08 -10.74 -3.65
N SER A 132 -2.29 -11.18 -2.66
CA SER A 132 -1.41 -12.34 -2.81
C SER A 132 -2.19 -13.60 -3.18
N VAL A 133 -3.33 -13.86 -2.52
CA VAL A 133 -4.22 -14.99 -2.85
C VAL A 133 -4.82 -14.83 -4.25
N SER A 134 -5.24 -13.62 -4.62
CA SER A 134 -5.74 -13.36 -5.98
C SER A 134 -4.66 -13.60 -7.04
N VAL A 135 -3.41 -13.18 -6.79
CA VAL A 135 -2.28 -13.40 -7.70
C VAL A 135 -1.99 -14.90 -7.84
N GLU A 136 -2.00 -15.66 -6.76
CA GLU A 136 -1.82 -17.12 -6.79
C GLU A 136 -2.91 -17.80 -7.64
N ASN A 137 -4.19 -17.48 -7.38
CA ASN A 137 -5.31 -18.06 -8.12
C ASN A 137 -5.28 -17.69 -9.62
N LEU A 138 -4.95 -16.43 -9.95
CA LEU A 138 -4.86 -15.99 -11.34
C LEU A 138 -3.67 -16.63 -12.07
N THR A 139 -2.54 -16.81 -11.39
CA THR A 139 -1.37 -17.48 -11.98
C THR A 139 -1.66 -18.96 -12.22
N ALA A 140 -2.36 -19.63 -11.29
CA ALA A 140 -2.78 -21.02 -11.48
C ALA A 140 -3.79 -21.19 -12.62
N ALA A 141 -4.74 -20.25 -12.75
CA ALA A 141 -5.69 -20.23 -13.86
C ALA A 141 -5.00 -19.98 -15.21
N GLU A 142 -4.05 -19.03 -15.27
CA GLU A 142 -3.26 -18.76 -16.47
C GLU A 142 -2.44 -19.98 -16.89
N SER A 143 -1.76 -20.64 -15.95
CA SER A 143 -1.00 -21.87 -16.22
C SER A 143 -1.91 -22.97 -16.78
N SER A 144 -3.10 -23.16 -16.22
CA SER A 144 -4.04 -24.19 -16.68
C SER A 144 -4.56 -23.93 -18.10
N ILE A 145 -4.85 -22.66 -18.42
CA ILE A 145 -5.26 -22.26 -19.77
C ILE A 145 -4.12 -22.50 -20.76
N ARG A 146 -2.92 -22.05 -20.41
CA ARG A 146 -1.74 -22.19 -21.27
C ARG A 146 -1.36 -23.65 -21.50
N ASP A 147 -1.43 -24.49 -20.47
CA ASP A 147 -1.12 -25.92 -20.58
C ASP A 147 -2.15 -26.63 -21.48
N ALA A 148 -3.43 -26.25 -21.41
CA ALA A 148 -4.47 -26.77 -22.30
C ALA A 148 -4.21 -26.38 -23.76
N ASP A 149 -3.88 -25.11 -24.03
CA ASP A 149 -3.57 -24.62 -25.38
C ASP A 149 -2.33 -25.33 -25.97
N ILE A 150 -1.28 -25.53 -25.15
CA ILE A 150 -0.08 -26.27 -25.56
C ILE A 150 -0.41 -27.75 -25.85
N ALA A 151 -1.24 -28.38 -25.02
CA ALA A 151 -1.65 -29.76 -25.22
C ALA A 151 -2.44 -29.93 -26.54
N GLU A 152 -3.31 -28.97 -26.88
CA GLU A 152 -4.06 -28.96 -28.15
C GLU A 152 -3.13 -28.83 -29.36
N GLU A 153 -2.19 -27.88 -29.34
CA GLU A 153 -1.19 -27.70 -30.41
C GLU A 153 -0.28 -28.92 -30.58
N VAL A 154 0.15 -29.55 -29.50
CA VAL A 154 0.97 -30.78 -29.56
C VAL A 154 0.16 -31.95 -30.11
N ALA A 155 -1.12 -32.08 -29.76
CA ALA A 155 -1.99 -33.11 -30.31
C ALA A 155 -2.22 -32.90 -31.82
N GLU A 156 -2.42 -31.66 -32.25
CA GLU A 156 -2.54 -31.30 -33.66
C GLU A 156 -1.25 -31.56 -34.44
N LEU A 157 -0.10 -31.14 -33.91
CA LEU A 157 1.21 -31.43 -34.49
C LEU A 157 1.42 -32.95 -34.64
N THR A 158 1.09 -33.73 -33.61
CA THR A 158 1.22 -35.19 -33.63
C THR A 158 0.31 -35.81 -34.67
N ARG A 159 -0.96 -35.39 -34.75
CA ARG A 159 -1.92 -35.82 -35.77
C ARG A 159 -1.40 -35.51 -37.18
N ASN A 160 -0.84 -34.32 -37.39
CA ASN A 160 -0.29 -33.90 -38.68
C ASN A 160 0.95 -34.72 -39.06
N GLN A 161 1.83 -35.04 -38.10
CA GLN A 161 2.97 -35.94 -38.32
C GLN A 161 2.52 -37.36 -38.68
N ILE A 162 1.51 -37.90 -38.00
CA ILE A 162 0.93 -39.22 -38.32
C ILE A 162 0.33 -39.21 -39.73
N LEU A 163 -0.38 -38.14 -40.12
CA LEU A 163 -0.92 -37.99 -41.47
C LEU A 163 0.18 -37.93 -42.54
N VAL A 164 1.28 -37.22 -42.29
CA VAL A 164 2.42 -37.16 -43.23
C VAL A 164 3.12 -38.52 -43.36
N GLN A 165 3.32 -39.23 -42.24
CA GLN A 165 3.93 -40.57 -42.26
C GLN A 165 3.02 -41.60 -42.95
N THR A 166 1.72 -41.58 -42.67
CA THR A 166 0.75 -42.46 -43.34
C THR A 166 0.59 -42.12 -44.81
N ALA A 167 0.56 -40.85 -45.21
CA ALA A 167 0.58 -40.45 -46.61
C ALA A 167 1.82 -40.98 -47.33
N THR A 168 3.00 -40.88 -46.71
CA THR A 168 4.25 -41.41 -47.27
C THR A 168 4.23 -42.94 -47.39
N ALA A 169 3.78 -43.64 -46.35
CA ALA A 169 3.65 -45.10 -46.36
C ALA A 169 2.60 -45.60 -47.37
N MET A 170 1.48 -44.89 -47.50
CA MET A 170 0.42 -45.19 -48.47
C MET A 170 0.88 -44.95 -49.90
N VAL A 171 1.69 -43.90 -50.16
CA VAL A 171 2.35 -43.71 -51.47
C VAL A 171 3.32 -44.85 -51.78
N GLY A 172 4.10 -45.30 -50.79
CA GLY A 172 4.96 -46.48 -50.93
C GLY A 172 4.19 -47.75 -51.25
N GLN A 173 3.11 -48.02 -50.52
CA GLN A 173 2.25 -49.19 -50.72
C GLN A 173 1.48 -49.13 -52.05
N ALA A 174 0.99 -47.95 -52.45
CA ALA A 174 0.33 -47.73 -53.73
C ALA A 174 1.26 -47.95 -54.93
N ASN A 175 2.57 -47.77 -54.77
CA ASN A 175 3.56 -48.11 -55.80
C ASN A 175 3.85 -49.62 -55.91
N LEU A 176 3.68 -50.39 -54.82
CA LEU A 176 3.91 -51.84 -54.80
C LEU A 176 2.74 -52.64 -55.38
N ILE A 177 1.51 -52.12 -55.25
CA ILE A 177 0.29 -52.78 -55.76
C ILE A 177 0.39 -53.01 -57.29
N PRO A 178 0.72 -52.02 -58.15
CA PRO A 178 0.90 -52.24 -59.59
C PRO A 178 1.98 -53.27 -59.93
N GLN A 179 3.09 -53.34 -59.16
CA GLN A 179 4.18 -54.29 -59.41
C GLN A 179 3.77 -55.74 -59.12
N SER A 180 3.02 -55.96 -58.04
CA SER A 180 2.50 -57.29 -57.69
C SER A 180 1.46 -57.79 -58.70
N VAL A 181 0.64 -56.88 -59.23
CA VAL A 181 -0.32 -57.18 -60.31
C VAL A 181 0.41 -57.51 -61.61
N LEU A 182 1.49 -56.82 -61.94
CA LEU A 182 2.30 -57.10 -63.13
C LEU A 182 3.02 -58.48 -63.04
N GLN A 183 3.40 -58.91 -61.84
CA GLN A 183 3.98 -60.25 -61.59
C GLN A 183 2.96 -61.39 -61.72
N LEU A 184 1.67 -61.13 -61.56
CA LEU A 184 0.58 -62.10 -61.71
C LEU A 184 0.04 -62.19 -63.15
N LEU A 185 0.39 -61.24 -64.02
CA LEU A 185 -0.02 -61.15 -65.42
C LEU A 185 1.12 -61.49 -66.41
N GLY A 186 2.33 -61.71 -65.92
CA GLY A 186 3.52 -62.09 -66.70
C GLY A 186 3.91 -63.55 -66.58
#